data_AF-A0A973AWE1-F1
#
_entry.id   AF-A0A973AWE1-F1
#
_cell.length_a   1.000
_cell.length_b   1.000
_cell.length_c   1.000
_cell.angle_alpha   90.00
_cell.angle_beta   90.00
_cell.angle_gamma   90.00
#
_symmetry.space_group_name_H-M   'P 1'
#
loop_
_entity.id
_entity.type
_entity.pdbx_description
1 polymer ?
#
loop_
_entity_poly.entity_id
_entity_poly.type
_entity_poly.pdbx_seq_one_letter_code
_entity_poly.pdbx_strand_id
1 'polypeptide(L)'
;MAPDSHQHQAALSADPAGSSTVACPRGAIGGLESAPAPPLGPALRDDCWILSGPTASGKTDLSLRLAGRLDAEIVSVDSMAVYRGLDIGTAKPTAAQRALVPHHLVDLVDPGEIYTVARWLADAAAAVEACRGRGKKVLFVGGTPLYLRALRDGLDPQPGMDADFRGRLAEEAEMTGVGPLHDRLVAVDPVAAARIHPHDARRII
;
A
#
# COMPACT_ATOMS: atom_id res chain seq x y z
N MET A 1 25.13 25.56 -72.25
CA MET A 1 24.42 26.86 -72.36
C MET A 1 23.95 27.24 -70.96
N ALA A 2 24.78 28.03 -70.27
CA ALA A 2 24.35 28.91 -69.18
C ALA A 2 23.61 30.13 -69.81
N PRO A 3 22.92 31.00 -69.06
CA PRO A 3 23.49 31.84 -67.99
C PRO A 3 22.68 31.78 -66.68
N ASP A 4 23.21 31.91 -65.45
CA ASP A 4 24.04 32.96 -64.82
C ASP A 4 23.41 34.36 -64.81
N SER A 5 22.80 34.77 -63.69
CA SER A 5 23.06 36.11 -63.13
C SER A 5 22.64 36.27 -61.65
N HIS A 6 23.66 36.59 -60.85
CA HIS A 6 23.67 37.47 -59.68
C HIS A 6 23.23 36.97 -58.30
N GLN A 7 24.22 36.35 -57.67
CA GLN A 7 24.66 36.59 -56.29
C GLN A 7 24.46 38.04 -55.80
N HIS A 8 23.96 38.17 -54.57
CA HIS A 8 24.51 39.14 -53.61
C HIS A 8 24.93 38.37 -52.37
N GLN A 9 26.21 38.51 -52.04
CA GLN A 9 26.92 37.82 -50.97
C GLN A 9 27.05 38.82 -49.81
N ALA A 10 26.73 38.41 -48.59
CA ALA A 10 27.35 38.96 -47.40
C ALA A 10 27.49 37.82 -46.39
N ALA A 11 28.75 37.52 -46.07
CA ALA A 11 29.21 36.41 -45.26
C ALA A 11 29.39 36.82 -43.79
N LEU A 12 29.72 35.79 -42.99
CA LEU A 12 30.29 35.77 -41.63
C LEU A 12 29.22 35.64 -40.53
N SER A 13 29.30 34.75 -39.54
CA SER A 13 30.20 33.63 -39.20
C SER A 13 29.74 33.08 -37.83
N ALA A 14 30.00 31.79 -37.58
CA ALA A 14 30.17 31.14 -36.26
C ALA A 14 28.93 30.71 -35.44
N ASP A 15 28.59 29.42 -35.57
CA ASP A 15 28.66 28.37 -34.53
C ASP A 15 27.75 28.40 -33.26
N PRO A 16 27.58 27.26 -32.54
CA PRO A 16 26.28 26.59 -32.41
C PRO A 16 25.84 26.36 -30.93
N ALA A 17 24.81 25.53 -30.74
CA ALA A 17 24.37 24.93 -29.48
C ALA A 17 23.51 25.80 -28.53
N GLY A 18 22.19 25.62 -28.65
CA GLY A 18 21.20 25.96 -27.63
C GLY A 18 20.47 24.72 -27.15
N SER A 19 21.20 23.74 -26.57
CA SER A 19 20.60 22.67 -25.78
C SER A 19 20.05 23.28 -24.51
N SER A 20 18.74 23.52 -24.44
CA SER A 20 18.07 23.87 -23.18
C SER A 20 17.96 22.62 -22.33
N THR A 21 19.08 22.24 -21.72
CA THR A 21 19.10 21.25 -20.64
C THR A 21 18.38 21.89 -19.45
N VAL A 22 17.18 21.42 -19.16
CA VAL A 22 16.52 21.71 -17.89
C VAL A 22 17.35 21.02 -16.81
N ALA A 23 18.27 21.78 -16.21
CA ALA A 23 19.07 21.36 -15.07
C ALA A 23 18.14 21.20 -13.87
N CYS A 24 17.84 19.97 -13.51
CA CYS A 24 17.25 19.64 -12.21
C CYS A 24 18.31 19.99 -11.14
N PRO A 25 18.03 20.90 -10.19
CA PRO A 25 19.01 21.23 -9.17
C PRO A 25 19.27 19.98 -8.32
N ARG A 26 20.51 19.47 -8.38
CA ARG A 26 21.02 18.46 -7.44
C ARG A 26 21.08 19.08 -6.05
N GLY A 27 19.93 19.14 -5.39
CA GLY A 27 19.83 19.38 -3.96
C GLY A 27 20.50 18.22 -3.24
N ALA A 28 21.48 18.53 -2.40
CA ALA A 28 22.17 17.59 -1.55
C ALA A 28 21.15 16.77 -0.74
N ILE A 29 21.07 15.46 -1.01
CA ILE A 29 20.49 14.49 -0.08
C ILE A 29 21.47 14.29 1.07
N GLY A 30 21.58 15.31 1.92
CA GLY A 30 22.24 15.19 3.22
C GLY A 30 21.51 14.14 4.05
N GLY A 31 22.26 13.16 4.54
CA GLY A 31 21.75 12.04 5.29
C GLY A 31 20.90 12.46 6.48
N LEU A 32 19.61 12.18 6.38
CA LEU A 32 18.77 11.89 7.53
C LEU A 32 18.66 10.36 7.57
N GLU A 33 19.72 9.70 8.03
CA GLU A 33 19.56 8.36 8.61
C GLU A 33 18.79 8.53 9.92
N SER A 34 17.48 8.75 9.80
CA SER A 34 16.58 8.50 10.91
C SER A 34 16.67 7.02 11.21
N ALA A 35 16.99 6.67 12.46
CA ALA A 35 16.88 5.30 12.95
C ALA A 35 15.58 4.67 12.42
N PRO A 36 15.61 3.42 11.91
CA PRO A 36 14.44 2.82 11.28
C PRO A 36 13.28 2.92 12.27
N ALA A 37 12.20 3.59 11.85
CA ALA A 37 10.99 3.65 12.65
C ALA A 37 10.61 2.21 13.03
N PRO A 38 10.21 1.95 14.28
CA PRO A 38 9.84 0.60 14.68
C PRO A 38 8.78 0.06 13.71
N PRO A 39 8.87 -1.23 13.33
CA PRO A 39 7.98 -1.81 12.35
C PRO A 39 6.52 -1.53 12.75
N LEU A 40 5.75 -1.03 11.79
CA LEU A 40 4.38 -0.64 12.02
C LEU A 40 3.57 -1.89 12.38
N GLY A 41 2.95 -1.94 13.57
CA GLY A 41 2.08 -3.06 13.96
C GLY A 41 1.94 -3.29 15.47
N PRO A 42 0.99 -4.14 15.89
CA PRO A 42 0.83 -4.52 17.29
C PRO A 42 2.01 -5.34 17.81
N ALA A 43 2.38 -5.14 19.08
CA ALA A 43 3.29 -6.05 19.75
C ALA A 43 2.57 -7.38 20.06
N LEU A 44 2.81 -8.43 19.28
CA LEU A 44 2.24 -9.76 19.51
C LEU A 44 2.93 -10.42 20.71
N ARG A 45 2.16 -10.83 21.72
CA ARG A 45 2.64 -11.52 22.93
C ARG A 45 1.80 -12.78 23.19
N ASP A 46 2.03 -13.46 24.31
CA ASP A 46 1.32 -14.68 24.71
C ASP A 46 -0.19 -14.51 24.94
N ASP A 47 -0.68 -13.27 24.85
CA ASP A 47 -2.10 -12.88 24.92
C ASP A 47 -2.78 -12.76 23.54
N CYS A 48 -2.08 -13.11 22.46
CA CYS A 48 -2.56 -13.00 21.08
C CYS A 48 -2.66 -14.38 20.39
N TRP A 49 -3.81 -14.66 19.77
CA TRP A 49 -4.02 -15.85 18.94
C TRP A 49 -4.47 -15.45 17.53
N ILE A 50 -4.21 -16.31 16.56
CA ILE A 50 -4.63 -16.11 15.16
C ILE A 50 -5.47 -17.31 14.72
N LEU A 51 -6.68 -17.03 14.23
CA LEU A 51 -7.55 -17.98 13.52
C LEU A 51 -7.65 -17.57 12.06
N SER A 52 -6.86 -18.23 11.20
CA SER A 52 -6.86 -18.02 9.76
C SER A 52 -7.52 -19.17 9.00
N GLY A 53 -8.12 -18.89 7.84
CA GLY A 53 -8.62 -19.92 6.93
C GLY A 53 -9.40 -19.34 5.74
N PRO A 54 -9.69 -20.14 4.71
CA PRO A 54 -10.36 -19.68 3.49
C PRO A 54 -11.78 -19.16 3.78
N THR A 55 -12.33 -18.33 2.90
CA THR A 55 -13.72 -17.87 3.00
C THR A 55 -14.68 -19.08 3.08
N ALA A 56 -15.79 -18.93 3.82
CA ALA A 56 -16.79 -19.98 4.03
C ALA A 56 -16.33 -21.25 4.81
N SER A 57 -15.17 -21.24 5.46
CA SER A 57 -14.71 -22.34 6.34
C SER A 57 -15.33 -22.38 7.75
N GLY A 58 -16.36 -21.57 8.03
CA GLY A 58 -17.00 -21.53 9.35
C GLY A 58 -16.20 -20.84 10.46
N LYS A 59 -15.24 -19.98 10.11
CA LYS A 59 -14.37 -19.27 11.07
C LYS A 59 -15.15 -18.46 12.09
N THR A 60 -16.22 -17.78 11.68
CA THR A 60 -17.00 -16.89 12.56
C THR A 60 -17.59 -17.65 13.75
N ASP A 61 -18.17 -18.82 13.53
CA ASP A 61 -18.75 -19.60 14.63
C ASP A 61 -17.66 -20.18 15.55
N LEU A 62 -16.52 -20.59 14.98
CA LEU A 62 -15.38 -21.05 15.76
C LEU A 62 -14.75 -19.92 16.57
N SER A 63 -14.62 -18.71 16.00
CA SER A 63 -14.01 -17.57 16.67
C SER A 63 -14.83 -17.13 17.87
N LEU A 64 -16.16 -17.10 17.77
CA LEU A 64 -17.03 -16.73 18.90
C LEU A 64 -16.85 -17.68 20.09
N ARG A 65 -16.84 -18.99 19.83
CA ARG A 65 -16.62 -20.01 20.86
C ARG A 65 -15.23 -19.92 21.47
N LEU A 66 -14.22 -19.69 20.64
CA LEU A 66 -12.83 -19.59 21.10
C LEU A 66 -12.61 -18.32 21.92
N ALA A 67 -13.14 -17.18 21.46
CA ALA A 67 -13.06 -15.90 22.16
C ALA A 67 -13.68 -15.98 23.56
N GLY A 68 -14.85 -16.62 23.69
CA GLY A 68 -15.48 -16.83 25.00
C GLY A 68 -14.63 -17.71 25.95
N ARG A 69 -13.93 -18.72 25.44
CA ARG A 69 -13.04 -19.57 26.27
C ARG A 69 -11.73 -18.89 26.64
N LEU A 70 -11.21 -18.04 25.75
CA LEU A 70 -9.97 -17.32 26.00
C LEU A 70 -10.18 -16.08 26.85
N ASP A 71 -11.41 -15.59 26.98
CA ASP A 71 -11.73 -14.24 27.44
C ASP A 71 -11.06 -13.17 26.56
N ALA A 72 -11.24 -13.33 25.24
CA ALA A 72 -10.62 -12.51 24.22
C ALA A 72 -11.64 -11.68 23.42
N GLU A 73 -11.19 -10.55 22.92
CA GLU A 73 -11.90 -9.75 21.92
C GLU A 73 -11.37 -10.07 20.51
N ILE A 74 -12.19 -9.86 19.48
CA ILE A 74 -11.85 -10.25 18.10
C ILE A 74 -11.33 -9.04 17.32
N VAL A 75 -10.17 -9.19 16.68
CA VAL A 75 -9.65 -8.21 15.71
C VAL A 75 -9.78 -8.79 14.31
N SER A 76 -10.52 -8.12 13.43
CA SER A 76 -10.75 -8.58 12.07
C SER A 76 -9.48 -8.49 11.21
N VAL A 77 -9.14 -9.60 10.55
CA VAL A 77 -8.05 -9.72 9.55
C VAL A 77 -8.66 -9.95 8.16
N ASP A 78 -9.56 -9.04 7.79
CA ASP A 78 -10.26 -9.05 6.51
C ASP A 78 -10.24 -7.64 5.91
N SER A 79 -9.74 -7.53 4.68
CA SER A 79 -9.58 -6.25 3.98
C SER A 79 -10.90 -5.66 3.48
N MET A 80 -11.96 -6.45 3.39
CA MET A 80 -13.29 -6.00 2.95
C MET A 80 -14.22 -5.74 4.13
N ALA A 81 -14.03 -6.41 5.27
CA ALA A 81 -14.86 -6.20 6.46
C ALA A 81 -14.73 -4.79 7.07
N VAL A 82 -13.65 -4.06 6.76
CA VAL A 82 -13.41 -2.68 7.22
C VAL A 82 -14.38 -1.66 6.60
N TYR A 83 -15.01 -1.99 5.48
CA TYR A 83 -15.86 -1.06 4.73
C TYR A 83 -17.33 -1.13 5.14
N ARG A 84 -17.92 0.01 5.50
CA ARG A 84 -19.32 0.12 5.92
C ARG A 84 -20.31 -0.28 4.83
N GLY A 85 -21.42 -0.90 5.23
CA GLY A 85 -22.55 -1.22 4.34
C GLY A 85 -22.32 -2.40 3.38
N LEU A 86 -21.10 -2.94 3.30
CA LEU A 86 -20.77 -4.09 2.46
C LEU A 86 -20.94 -5.42 3.18
N ASP A 87 -22.10 -5.71 3.78
CA ASP A 87 -22.22 -6.80 4.76
C ASP A 87 -22.38 -8.20 4.14
N ILE A 88 -23.20 -8.34 3.10
CA ILE A 88 -23.55 -9.64 2.50
C ILE A 88 -22.36 -10.24 1.75
N GLY A 89 -21.74 -9.45 0.86
CA GLY A 89 -20.64 -9.92 0.00
C GLY A 89 -19.34 -10.22 0.75
N THR A 90 -19.21 -9.74 1.99
CA THR A 90 -17.99 -9.86 2.79
C THR A 90 -18.16 -10.81 3.97
N ALA A 91 -19.34 -11.42 4.12
CA ALA A 91 -19.65 -12.37 5.18
C ALA A 91 -19.29 -11.85 6.60
N LYS A 92 -19.56 -10.56 6.86
CA LYS A 92 -19.30 -9.94 8.16
C LYS A 92 -20.10 -10.63 9.28
N PRO A 93 -19.56 -10.63 10.52
CA PRO A 93 -20.33 -11.05 11.67
C PRO A 93 -21.57 -10.16 11.83
N THR A 94 -22.72 -10.80 12.02
CA THR A 94 -24.01 -10.12 12.25
C THR A 94 -23.98 -9.26 13.52
N ALA A 95 -24.92 -8.32 13.65
CA ALA A 95 -25.05 -7.53 14.88
C ALA A 95 -25.21 -8.39 16.14
N ALA A 96 -25.95 -9.50 16.05
CA ALA A 96 -26.10 -10.45 17.14
C ALA A 96 -24.77 -11.11 17.53
N GLN A 97 -23.96 -11.55 16.55
CA GLN A 97 -22.65 -12.13 16.81
C GLN A 97 -21.66 -11.10 17.40
N ARG A 98 -21.71 -9.85 16.92
CA ARG A 98 -20.90 -8.74 17.43
C ARG A 98 -21.29 -8.32 18.85
N ALA A 99 -22.53 -8.56 19.26
CA ALA A 99 -22.98 -8.33 20.63
C ALA A 99 -22.48 -9.41 21.61
N LEU A 100 -22.17 -10.62 21.13
CA LEU A 100 -21.63 -11.70 21.97
C LEU A 100 -20.16 -11.48 22.32
N VAL A 101 -19.37 -11.02 21.35
CA VAL A 101 -17.94 -10.75 21.51
C VAL A 101 -17.62 -9.44 20.77
N PRO A 102 -16.94 -8.46 21.40
CA PRO A 102 -16.51 -7.26 20.70
C PRO A 102 -15.65 -7.59 19.48
N HIS A 103 -16.00 -7.00 18.33
CA HIS A 103 -15.23 -7.10 17.09
C HIS A 103 -14.65 -5.73 16.73
N HIS A 104 -13.34 -5.70 16.50
CA HIS A 104 -12.58 -4.53 16.07
C HIS A 104 -12.28 -4.60 14.58
N LEU A 105 -11.99 -3.45 13.98
CA LEU A 105 -11.64 -3.31 12.56
C LEU A 105 -12.73 -3.82 11.60
N VAL A 106 -13.99 -3.60 11.95
CA VAL A 106 -15.17 -3.86 11.12
C VAL A 106 -15.92 -2.55 10.99
N ASP A 107 -16.42 -2.22 9.80
CA ASP A 107 -17.22 -1.01 9.55
C ASP A 107 -16.50 0.30 9.94
N LEU A 108 -15.20 0.41 9.68
CA LEU A 108 -14.39 1.57 10.01
C LEU A 108 -14.55 2.74 9.02
N VAL A 109 -14.53 2.44 7.72
CA VAL A 109 -14.41 3.42 6.64
C VAL A 109 -15.52 3.28 5.60
N ASP A 110 -15.79 4.35 4.85
CA ASP A 110 -16.75 4.30 3.76
C ASP A 110 -16.16 3.61 2.51
N PRO A 111 -16.97 2.95 1.65
CA PRO A 111 -16.49 2.24 0.46
C PRO A 111 -15.65 3.06 -0.54
N GLY A 112 -15.74 4.39 -0.49
CA GLY A 112 -14.94 5.29 -1.33
C GLY A 112 -13.56 5.63 -0.75
N GLU A 113 -13.28 5.25 0.50
CA GLU A 113 -12.02 5.56 1.16
C GLU A 113 -10.93 4.54 0.85
N ILE A 114 -9.70 5.04 0.67
CA ILE A 114 -8.52 4.19 0.59
C ILE A 114 -8.18 3.68 1.99
N TYR A 115 -8.17 2.36 2.15
CA TYR A 115 -7.75 1.70 3.39
C TYR A 115 -6.52 0.82 3.11
N THR A 116 -5.37 1.23 3.64
CA THR A 116 -4.08 0.59 3.39
C THR A 116 -3.73 -0.42 4.47
N VAL A 117 -2.84 -1.37 4.16
CA VAL A 117 -2.30 -2.30 5.17
C VAL A 117 -1.55 -1.57 6.29
N ALA A 118 -0.89 -0.44 5.98
CA ALA A 118 -0.24 0.39 6.99
C ALA A 118 -1.27 0.99 7.97
N ARG A 119 -2.38 1.53 7.44
CA ARG A 119 -3.49 2.02 8.28
C ARG A 119 -4.08 0.89 9.13
N TRP A 120 -4.31 -0.28 8.52
CA TRP A 120 -4.79 -1.46 9.24
C TRP A 120 -3.86 -1.88 10.39
N LEU A 121 -2.54 -1.88 10.18
CA LEU A 121 -1.55 -2.23 11.22
C LEU A 121 -1.58 -1.24 12.39
N ALA A 122 -1.71 0.05 12.10
CA ALA A 122 -1.83 1.09 13.12
C ALA A 122 -3.15 0.94 13.92
N ASP A 123 -4.26 0.73 13.22
CA ASP A 123 -5.57 0.53 13.85
C ASP A 123 -5.59 -0.78 14.67
N ALA A 124 -4.95 -1.84 14.19
CA ALA A 124 -4.79 -3.11 14.90
C ALA A 124 -3.94 -2.95 16.16
N ALA A 125 -2.85 -2.17 16.11
CA ALA A 125 -2.05 -1.83 17.28
C ALA A 125 -2.88 -1.10 18.34
N ALA A 126 -3.65 -0.09 17.94
CA ALA A 126 -4.55 0.63 18.84
C ALA A 126 -5.63 -0.30 19.45
N ALA A 127 -6.22 -1.18 18.65
CA ALA A 127 -7.23 -2.14 19.12
C ALA A 127 -6.64 -3.13 20.14
N VAL A 128 -5.44 -3.65 19.88
CA VAL A 128 -4.73 -4.56 20.80
C VAL A 128 -4.46 -3.89 22.14
N GLU A 129 -3.91 -2.66 22.12
CA GLU A 129 -3.65 -1.93 23.37
C GLU A 129 -4.93 -1.59 24.13
N ALA A 130 -6.02 -1.27 23.42
CA ALA A 130 -7.32 -1.06 24.05
C ALA A 130 -7.85 -2.34 24.73
N CYS A 131 -7.70 -3.51 24.10
CA CYS A 131 -8.07 -4.80 24.69
C CYS A 131 -7.25 -5.08 25.95
N ARG A 132 -5.93 -4.87 25.87
CA ARG A 132 -5.00 -5.02 27.00
C ARG A 132 -5.34 -4.10 28.17
N GLY A 133 -5.70 -2.85 27.88
CA GLY A 133 -6.17 -1.89 28.88
C GLY A 133 -7.43 -2.35 29.64
N ARG A 134 -8.24 -3.24 29.04
CA ARG A 134 -9.40 -3.89 29.67
C ARG A 134 -9.07 -5.25 30.29
N GLY A 135 -7.81 -5.68 30.27
CA GLY A 135 -7.39 -7.01 30.71
C GLY A 135 -7.86 -8.15 29.79
N LYS A 136 -8.25 -7.83 28.56
CA LYS A 136 -8.73 -8.80 27.58
C LYS A 136 -7.60 -9.27 26.67
N LYS A 137 -7.68 -10.54 26.30
CA LYS A 137 -6.83 -11.15 25.27
C LYS A 137 -7.30 -10.77 23.87
N VAL A 138 -6.48 -11.07 22.86
CA VAL A 138 -6.79 -10.75 21.46
C VAL A 138 -6.84 -12.01 20.61
N LEU A 139 -7.92 -12.16 19.85
CA LEU A 139 -8.06 -13.18 18.81
C LEU A 139 -8.17 -12.49 17.44
N PHE A 140 -7.13 -12.61 16.63
CA PHE A 140 -7.14 -12.19 15.24
C PHE A 140 -7.91 -13.21 14.41
N VAL A 141 -8.94 -12.78 13.67
CA VAL A 141 -9.80 -13.68 12.88
C VAL A 141 -9.91 -13.18 11.46
N GLY A 142 -9.60 -14.03 10.49
CA GLY A 142 -9.79 -13.65 9.09
C GLY A 142 -8.98 -14.51 8.13
N GLY A 143 -8.52 -13.91 7.04
CA GLY A 143 -7.85 -14.65 5.99
C GLY A 143 -7.13 -13.82 4.95
N THR A 144 -7.09 -12.49 5.05
CA THR A 144 -6.36 -11.66 4.08
C THR A 144 -4.85 -11.94 4.19
N PRO A 145 -4.22 -12.58 3.19
CA PRO A 145 -2.83 -13.04 3.33
C PRO A 145 -1.85 -11.88 3.52
N LEU A 146 -2.12 -10.73 2.90
CA LEU A 146 -1.29 -9.53 3.04
C LEU A 146 -1.31 -9.00 4.48
N TYR A 147 -2.47 -8.99 5.15
CA TYR A 147 -2.58 -8.53 6.53
C TYR A 147 -1.90 -9.50 7.49
N LEU A 148 -2.09 -10.81 7.30
CA LEU A 148 -1.39 -11.82 8.10
C LEU A 148 0.14 -11.74 7.95
N ARG A 149 0.62 -11.51 6.72
CA ARG A 149 2.05 -11.29 6.46
C ARG A 149 2.54 -10.03 7.16
N ALA A 150 1.83 -8.92 7.00
CA ALA A 150 2.20 -7.65 7.61
C ALA A 150 2.15 -7.70 9.16
N LEU A 151 1.21 -8.46 9.72
CA LEU A 151 1.11 -8.69 11.16
C LEU A 151 2.31 -9.48 11.71
N ARG A 152 2.84 -10.44 10.94
CA ARG A 152 3.98 -11.28 11.32
C ARG A 152 5.32 -10.58 11.08
N ASP A 153 5.49 -9.99 9.91
CA ASP A 153 6.77 -9.48 9.41
C ASP A 153 6.94 -7.97 9.67
N GLY A 154 5.87 -7.27 10.05
CA GLY A 154 5.81 -5.82 10.03
C GLY A 154 5.67 -5.27 8.60
N LEU A 155 5.64 -3.94 8.50
CA LEU A 155 5.76 -3.24 7.22
C LEU A 155 6.97 -2.30 7.29
N ASP A 156 7.80 -2.32 6.25
CA ASP A 156 8.83 -1.31 6.10
C ASP A 156 8.18 0.06 5.91
N PRO A 157 8.70 1.12 6.55
CA PRO A 157 8.19 2.47 6.35
C PRO A 157 8.42 2.86 4.89
N GLN A 158 7.33 2.94 4.13
CA GLN A 158 7.37 3.48 2.77
C GLN A 158 6.86 4.93 2.77
N PRO A 159 7.41 5.80 1.91
CA PRO A 159 6.84 7.12 1.71
C PRO A 159 5.37 7.00 1.30
N GLY A 160 4.55 7.94 1.77
CA GLY A 160 3.11 7.96 1.49
C GLY A 160 2.81 8.00 -0.01
N MET A 161 1.58 7.62 -0.37
CA MET A 161 1.13 7.65 -1.76
C MET A 161 0.88 9.10 -2.21
N ASP A 162 1.72 9.63 -3.11
CA ASP A 162 1.48 10.89 -3.81
C ASP A 162 0.50 10.64 -4.98
N ALA A 163 -0.75 11.10 -4.81
CA ALA A 163 -1.81 10.88 -5.78
C ALA A 163 -1.55 11.59 -7.12
N ASP A 164 -0.98 12.80 -7.09
CA ASP A 164 -0.69 13.59 -8.29
C ASP A 164 0.46 12.99 -9.09
N PHE A 165 1.49 12.49 -8.39
CA PHE A 165 2.58 11.76 -9.04
C PHE A 165 2.09 10.45 -9.67
N ARG A 166 1.26 9.68 -8.96
CA ARG A 166 0.67 8.45 -9.50
C ARG A 166 -0.25 8.73 -10.69
N GLY A 167 -1.04 9.81 -10.64
CA GLY A 167 -1.89 10.25 -11.74
C GLY A 167 -1.10 10.52 -13.01
N ARG A 168 -0.02 11.31 -12.90
CA ARG A 168 0.87 11.59 -14.04
C ARG A 168 1.50 10.33 -14.65
N LEU A 169 1.93 9.39 -13.81
CA LEU A 169 2.50 8.13 -14.29
C LEU A 169 1.44 7.22 -14.93
N ALA A 170 0.21 7.22 -14.44
CA ALA A 170 -0.90 6.49 -15.04
C ALA A 170 -1.27 7.06 -16.42
N GLU A 171 -1.35 8.38 -16.55
CA GLU A 171 -1.57 9.06 -17.84
C GLU A 171 -0.44 8.76 -18.84
N GLU A 172 0.82 8.78 -18.39
CA GLU A 172 1.96 8.42 -19.23
C GLU A 172 1.89 6.95 -19.69
N ALA A 173 1.49 6.04 -18.81
CA ALA A 173 1.31 4.62 -19.13
C ALA A 173 0.17 4.39 -20.14
N GLU A 174 -0.91 5.17 -20.07
CA GLU A 174 -2.00 5.11 -21.05
C GLU A 174 -1.55 5.61 -22.43
N MET A 175 -0.72 6.66 -22.49
CA MET A 175 -0.25 7.23 -23.76
C MET A 175 0.86 6.42 -24.42
N THR A 176 1.82 5.92 -23.63
CA THR A 176 3.08 5.35 -24.15
C THR A 176 3.20 3.85 -23.91
N GLY A 177 2.27 3.26 -23.17
CA GLY A 177 2.38 1.92 -22.63
C GLY A 177 3.25 1.88 -21.37
N VAL A 178 3.26 0.72 -20.71
CA VAL A 178 3.98 0.52 -19.42
C VAL A 178 5.48 0.29 -19.61
N GLY A 179 5.91 -0.11 -20.81
CA GLY A 179 7.31 -0.43 -21.13
C GLY A 179 8.31 0.68 -20.80
N PRO A 180 8.09 1.93 -21.27
CA PRO A 180 8.97 3.05 -20.94
C PRO A 180 9.08 3.33 -19.44
N LEU A 181 8.00 3.10 -18.67
CA LEU A 181 8.03 3.21 -17.22
C LEU A 181 8.83 2.09 -16.57
N HIS A 182 8.75 0.86 -17.10
CA HIS A 182 9.59 -0.25 -16.66
C HIS A 182 11.07 0.01 -16.95
N ASP A 183 11.41 0.55 -18.12
CA ASP A 183 12.79 0.90 -18.46
C ASP A 183 13.35 1.98 -17.51
N ARG A 184 12.52 2.98 -17.17
CA ARG A 184 12.85 3.98 -16.14
C ARG A 184 13.06 3.33 -14.78
N LEU A 185 12.24 2.35 -14.41
CA LEU A 185 12.40 1.60 -13.16
C LEU A 185 13.71 0.78 -13.16
N VAL A 186 14.08 0.13 -14.27
CA VAL A 186 15.35 -0.61 -14.41
C VAL A 186 16.55 0.32 -14.20
N ALA A 187 16.50 1.55 -14.70
CA ALA A 187 17.57 2.52 -14.56
C ALA A 187 17.76 3.03 -13.10
N VAL A 188 16.68 3.05 -12.30
CA VAL A 188 16.70 3.58 -10.92
C VAL A 188 16.87 2.47 -9.89
N ASP A 189 16.13 1.37 -10.02
CA ASP A 189 16.17 0.20 -9.14
C ASP A 189 16.07 -1.11 -9.95
N PRO A 190 17.20 -1.63 -10.43
CA PRO A 190 17.22 -2.86 -11.22
C PRO A 190 16.80 -4.10 -10.42
N VAL A 191 16.94 -4.07 -9.08
CA VAL A 191 16.56 -5.19 -8.21
C VAL A 191 15.05 -5.28 -8.10
N ALA A 192 14.36 -4.16 -7.89
CA ALA A 192 12.89 -4.12 -7.91
C ALA A 192 12.35 -4.43 -9.31
N ALA A 193 12.94 -3.86 -10.36
CA ALA A 193 12.52 -4.08 -11.74
C ALA A 193 12.56 -5.56 -12.15
N ALA A 194 13.57 -6.31 -11.69
CA ALA A 194 13.69 -7.74 -11.97
C ALA A 194 12.61 -8.59 -11.29
N ARG A 195 12.00 -8.09 -10.21
CA ARG A 195 10.92 -8.79 -9.47
C ARG A 195 9.52 -8.42 -9.96
N ILE A 196 9.39 -7.32 -10.70
CA ILE A 196 8.11 -6.79 -11.17
C ILE A 196 7.95 -7.13 -12.65
N HIS A 197 6.82 -7.75 -13.00
CA HIS A 197 6.55 -8.07 -14.39
C HIS A 197 6.42 -6.78 -15.23
N PRO A 198 7.00 -6.69 -16.45
CA PRO A 198 6.96 -5.46 -17.27
C PRO A 198 5.56 -4.95 -17.66
N HIS A 199 4.53 -5.75 -17.43
CA HIS A 199 3.12 -5.41 -17.70
C HIS A 199 2.30 -5.17 -16.43
N ASP A 200 2.91 -5.27 -15.24
CA ASP A 200 2.22 -4.99 -13.97
C ASP A 200 2.27 -3.49 -13.68
N ALA A 201 1.43 -2.73 -14.41
CA ALA A 201 1.33 -1.27 -14.29
C ALA A 201 1.15 -0.80 -12.85
N ARG A 202 0.39 -1.56 -12.04
CA ARG A 202 0.11 -1.21 -10.65
C ARG A 202 1.35 -1.31 -9.76
N ARG A 203 2.27 -2.25 -10.04
CA ARG A 203 3.52 -2.38 -9.28
C ARG A 203 4.63 -1.48 -9.81
N ILE A 204 4.55 -1.05 -11.06
CA ILE A 204 5.52 -0.13 -11.69
C ILE A 204 5.25 1.33 -11.29
N ILE A 205 3.97 1.72 -11.22
CA ILE A 205 3.50 3.05 -10.78
C ILE A 205 3.37 3.11 -9.26
#